data_AF-A0A951WD31-F1
#
_entry.id   AF-A0A951WD31-F1
#
_cell.length_a   1.000
_cell.length_b   1.000
_cell.length_c   1.000
_cell.angle_alpha   90.00
_cell.angle_beta   90.00
_cell.angle_gamma   90.00
#
_symmetry.space_group_name_H-M   'P 1'
#
loop_
_entity.id
_entity.type
_entity.pdbx_description
1 polymer ?
#
loop_
_entity_poly.entity_id
_entity_poly.type
_entity_poly.pdbx_seq_one_letter_code
_entity_poly.pdbx_strand_id
1 'polypeptide(L)' 'SIILSSPAPSFDRIIVKYGKFDEIILSPKDKFKFTKDLKQINPDIVDKVNPVPEN' A
#
# COMPACT_ATOMS: atom_id res chain seq x y z
N SER A 1 7.19 3.20 16.49
CA SER A 1 7.26 4.43 15.68
C SER A 1 8.45 4.33 14.74
N ILE A 2 8.23 4.07 13.45
CA ILE A 2 9.31 4.03 12.46
C ILE A 2 9.78 5.48 12.23
N ILE A 3 11.02 5.78 12.64
CA ILE A 3 11.66 7.07 12.38
C ILE A 3 12.14 7.04 10.93
N LEU A 4 11.48 7.82 10.06
CA LEU A 4 11.91 8.10 8.69
C LEU A 4 13.11 9.06 8.72
N SER A 5 14.30 8.55 9.06
CA SER A 5 15.52 9.37 9.22
C SER A 5 16.11 9.89 7.90
N SER A 6 15.46 9.67 6.77
CA SER A 6 15.86 10.20 5.48
C SER A 6 14.65 10.85 4.80
N PRO A 7 14.78 12.09 4.27
CA PRO A 7 13.72 12.70 3.47
C PRO A 7 13.57 11.86 2.18
N ALA A 8 12.68 10.86 2.21
CA ALA A 8 12.30 10.20 0.98
C ALA A 8 11.38 11.15 0.21
N PRO A 9 11.69 11.50 -1.05
CA PRO A 9 10.90 12.45 -1.83
C PRO A 9 9.45 12.03 -2.12
N SER A 10 9.05 10.80 -1.79
CA SER A 10 7.67 10.34 -1.93
C SER A 10 6.99 10.27 -0.56
N PHE A 11 6.25 11.33 -0.23
CA PHE A 11 5.32 11.32 0.90
C PHE A 11 4.13 10.35 0.69
N ASP A 12 3.96 9.83 -0.53
CA ASP A 12 2.87 8.94 -0.89
C ASP A 12 3.27 7.46 -0.79
N ARG A 13 3.50 7.00 0.44
CA ARG A 13 3.86 5.61 0.73
C ARG A 13 2.61 4.77 0.99
N ILE A 14 2.68 3.50 0.62
CA ILE A 14 1.70 2.50 1.04
C ILE A 14 2.34 1.59 2.10
N ILE A 15 1.53 1.16 3.07
CA ILE A 15 1.90 0.17 4.07
C ILE A 15 1.16 -1.12 3.74
N VAL A 16 1.92 -2.16 3.41
CA VAL A 16 1.39 -3.51 3.22
C VAL A 16 1.51 -4.23 4.55
N LYS A 17 0.37 -4.58 5.16
CA LYS A 17 0.32 -5.36 6.40
C LYS A 17 0.08 -6.82 6.06
N TYR A 18 0.85 -7.71 6.67
CA TYR A 18 0.71 -9.16 6.51
C TYR A 18 1.06 -9.86 7.83
N GLY A 19 0.51 -11.05 8.05
CA GLY A 19 0.65 -11.71 9.35
C GLY A 19 0.06 -10.86 10.50
N LYS A 20 0.52 -11.13 11.72
CA LYS A 20 0.01 -10.44 12.93
C LYS A 20 0.76 -9.14 13.21
N PHE A 21 2.04 -9.06 12.85
CA PHE A 21 2.93 -7.97 13.23
C PHE A 21 3.82 -7.48 12.09
N ASP A 22 3.69 -8.06 10.90
CA ASP A 22 4.60 -7.79 9.81
C ASP A 22 4.04 -6.69 8.90
N GLU A 23 4.93 -5.77 8.50
CA GLU A 23 4.60 -4.71 7.58
C GLU A 23 5.77 -4.40 6.65
N ILE A 24 5.46 -4.07 5.40
CA ILE A 24 6.40 -3.56 4.40
C ILE A 24 5.94 -2.17 3.98
N ILE A 25 6.87 -1.23 3.90
CA ILE A 25 6.63 0.12 3.41
C ILE A 25 7.12 0.21 1.97
N LEU A 26 6.23 0.58 1.06
CA LEU A 26 6.55 0.74 -0.36
C LEU A 26 6.29 2.18 -0.80
N SER A 27 7.02 2.61 -1.82
CA SER A 27 6.86 3.94 -2.44
C SER A 27 6.72 3.78 -3.96
N PRO A 28 5.61 3.16 -4.42
CA PRO A 28 5.38 2.98 -5.84
C PRO A 28 5.21 4.34 -6.52
N LYS A 29 5.67 4.44 -7.78
CA LYS A 29 5.49 5.65 -8.60
C LYS A 29 4.00 5.99 -8.83
N ASP A 30 3.17 4.96 -8.94
CA ASP A 30 1.71 5.07 -9.08
C ASP A 30 1.06 4.06 -8.12
N LYS A 31 0.59 4.55 -6.96
CA LYS A 31 0.00 3.70 -5.91
C LYS A 31 -1.32 3.07 -6.32
N PHE A 32 -2.13 3.75 -7.13
CA PHE A 32 -3.46 3.31 -7.50
C PHE A 32 -3.36 2.14 -8.48
N LYS A 33 -2.50 2.29 -9.51
CA LYS A 33 -2.20 1.19 -10.43
C LYS A 33 -1.54 0.01 -9.70
N PHE A 34 -0.54 0.27 -8.85
CA PHE A 34 0.15 -0.78 -8.11
C PHE A 34 -0.81 -1.65 -7.28
N THR A 35 -1.72 -1.04 -6.52
CA THR A 35 -2.69 -1.75 -5.69
C THR A 35 -3.74 -2.50 -6.52
N LYS A 36 -4.18 -1.93 -7.65
CA LYS A 36 -5.04 -2.61 -8.62
C LYS A 36 -4.38 -3.86 -9.21
N ASP A 37 -3.13 -3.76 -9.63
CA ASP A 37 -2.36 -4.88 -10.20
C ASP A 37 -2.18 -6.00 -9.15
N LEU A 38 -1.91 -5.64 -7.88
CA LEU A 38 -1.87 -6.62 -6.78
C LEU A 38 -3.21 -7.35 -6.58
N LYS A 39 -4.33 -6.63 -6.64
CA LYS A 39 -5.67 -7.21 -6.54
C LYS A 39 -6.01 -8.14 -7.70
N GLN A 40 -5.48 -7.88 -8.90
CA GLN A 40 -5.64 -8.78 -10.04
C GLN A 40 -4.89 -10.11 -9.84
N ILE A 41 -3.72 -10.07 -9.21
CA ILE A 41 -2.91 -11.27 -8.90
C ILE A 41 -3.54 -12.06 -7.75
N ASN A 42 -3.95 -11.37 -6.70
CA ASN A 42 -4.59 -11.98 -5.54
C ASN A 42 -5.85 -11.18 -5.15
N PRO A 43 -7.04 -11.66 -5.57
CA PRO A 43 -8.31 -11.04 -5.25
C PRO A 43 -8.64 -10.95 -3.75
N ASP A 44 -7.93 -11.65 -2.86
CA ASP A 44 -8.17 -11.64 -1.42
C ASP A 44 -7.51 -10.44 -0.70
N ILE A 45 -6.55 -9.76 -1.34
CA ILE A 45 -5.82 -8.62 -0.73
C ILE A 45 -6.79 -7.48 -0.42
N VAL A 46 -7.01 -7.06 0.83
CA VAL A 46 -7.92 -5.93 1.09
C VAL A 46 -7.30 -4.60 0.63
N ASP A 47 -7.85 -4.01 -0.44
CA ASP A 47 -7.41 -2.72 -0.96
C ASP A 47 -8.08 -1.56 -0.19
N LYS A 48 -7.26 -0.77 0.51
CA LYS A 48 -7.69 0.45 1.24
C LYS A 48 -7.28 1.74 0.52
N VAL A 49 -6.61 1.63 -0.62
CA VAL A 49 -6.14 2.75 -1.45
C VAL A 49 -7.16 3.07 -2.54
N ASN A 50 -7.77 2.06 -3.17
CA ASN A 50 -8.90 2.21 -4.07
C ASN A 50 -10.18 1.65 -3.44
N PRO A 51 -10.85 2.38 -2.53
CA PRO A 51 -12.13 1.94 -2.01
C PRO A 51 -13.14 1.85 -3.16
N VAL A 52 -13.86 0.73 -3.24
CA VAL A 52 -15.04 0.63 -4.11
C VAL A 52 -16.09 1.60 -3.54
N PRO A 53 -16.69 2.48 -4.35
CA PRO A 53 -17.77 3.35 -3.88
C PRO A 53 -18.89 2.50 -3.28
N GLU A 54 -19.35 2.85 -2.08
CA GLU A 54 -20.59 2.30 -1.53
C GLU A 54 -21.76 2.84 -2.38
N ASN A 55 -22.62 1.94 -2.86
CA ASN A 55 -23.83 2.29 -3.63
C ASN A 55 -24.90 2.90 -2.72
#